data_AF-A0A0G0WEU5-F1
#
_entry.id   AF-A0A0G0WEU5-F1
#
_cell.length_a   1.000
_cell.length_b   1.000
_cell.length_c   1.000
_cell.angle_alpha   90.00
_cell.angle_beta   90.00
_cell.angle_gamma   90.00
#
_symmetry.space_group_name_H-M   'P 1'
#
loop_
_entity.id
_entity.type
_entity.pdbx_description
1 polymer ?
#
loop_
_entity_poly.entity_id
_entity_poly.type
_entity_poly.pdbx_seq_one_letter_code
_entity_poly.pdbx_strand_id
1 'polypeptide(L)'
;MSVESQFTSAIFTFESVLAVFKTGILSLSVAYFFFSLIVVRQVNMMTETVITEAGPILRALSILHAGVALGATVLFIGFLFG
;
A
#
# COMPACT_ATOMS: atom_id res chain seq x y z
N MET A 1 0.67 30.18 32.00
CA MET A 1 0.91 28.76 31.64
C MET A 1 2.40 28.50 31.78
N SER A 2 2.82 27.42 32.46
CA SER A 2 4.24 27.08 32.59
C SER A 2 4.80 26.67 31.23
N VAL A 3 6.08 26.97 30.97
CA VAL A 3 6.77 26.63 29.71
C VAL A 3 6.70 25.11 29.44
N GLU A 4 6.73 24.29 30.50
CA GLU A 4 6.56 22.83 30.42
C GLU A 4 5.19 22.40 29.87
N SER A 5 4.12 23.13 30.19
CA SER A 5 2.77 22.83 29.70
C SER A 5 2.63 23.07 28.19
N GLN A 6 3.30 24.12 27.67
CA GLN A 6 3.31 24.42 26.24
C GLN A 6 4.12 23.37 25.47
N PHE A 7 5.28 22.99 25.98
CA PHE A 7 6.15 21.98 25.36
C PHE A 7 5.47 20.60 25.30
N THR A 8 4.84 20.16 26.39
CA THR A 8 4.11 18.88 26.44
C THR A 8 2.96 18.83 25.42
N SER A 9 2.23 19.94 25.27
CA SER A 9 1.13 20.04 24.30
C SER A 9 1.61 19.98 22.84
N ALA A 10 2.78 20.57 22.55
CA ALA A 10 3.36 20.57 21.21
C ALA A 10 3.83 19.15 20.80
N ILE A 11 4.46 18.42 21.73
CA ILE A 11 4.88 17.03 21.51
C ILE A 11 3.67 16.13 21.25
N PHE A 12 2.65 16.22 22.08
CA PHE A 12 1.43 15.41 21.91
C PHE A 12 0.77 15.64 20.55
N THR A 13 0.73 16.89 20.09
CA THR A 13 0.17 17.25 18.79
C THR A 13 1.00 16.66 17.64
N PHE A 14 2.33 16.75 17.73
CA PHE A 14 3.23 16.20 16.72
C PHE A 14 3.10 14.68 16.59
N GLU A 15 3.13 13.95 17.71
CA GLU A 15 2.97 12.49 17.73
C GLU A 15 1.61 12.05 17.16
N SER A 16 0.54 12.78 17.48
CA SER A 16 -0.79 12.51 16.97
C SER A 16 -0.87 12.69 15.44
N VAL A 17 -0.29 13.77 14.91
CA VAL A 17 -0.24 14.02 13.46
C VAL A 17 0.58 12.94 12.75
N LEU A 18 1.71 12.54 13.33
CA LEU A 18 2.56 11.49 12.78
C LEU A 18 1.83 10.14 12.75
N ALA A 19 1.08 9.80 13.79
CA ALA A 19 0.29 8.58 13.85
C ALA A 19 -0.82 8.54 12.77
N VAL A 20 -1.52 9.65 12.57
CA VAL A 20 -2.52 9.79 11.50
C VAL A 20 -1.87 9.62 10.13
N PHE A 21 -0.71 10.23 9.91
CA PHE A 21 0.01 10.14 8.64
C PHE A 21 0.48 8.70 8.33
N LYS A 22 1.08 8.01 9.32
CA LYS A 22 1.47 6.60 9.21
C LYS A 22 0.28 5.70 8.84
N THR A 23 -0.85 5.91 9.51
CA THR A 23 -2.08 5.17 9.25
C THR A 23 -2.64 5.45 7.85
N GLY A 24 -2.57 6.71 7.39
CA GLY A 24 -2.96 7.11 6.04
C GLY A 24 -2.12 6.43 4.95
N ILE A 25 -0.79 6.39 5.10
CA ILE A 25 0.11 5.69 4.17
C ILE A 25 -0.23 4.20 4.10
N LEU A 26 -0.41 3.55 5.25
CA LEU A 26 -0.76 2.14 5.30
C LEU A 26 -2.10 1.87 4.58
N SER A 27 -3.09 2.73 4.81
CA SER A 27 -4.41 2.61 4.18
C SER A 27 -4.32 2.72 2.66
N LEU A 28 -3.50 3.66 2.14
CA LEU A 28 -3.24 3.79 0.71
C LEU A 28 -2.52 2.56 0.14
N SER A 29 -1.56 1.99 0.87
CA SER A 29 -0.86 0.78 0.45
C SER A 29 -1.81 -0.42 0.34
N VAL A 30 -2.68 -0.59 1.32
CA VAL A 30 -3.69 -1.66 1.31
C VAL A 30 -4.66 -1.48 0.14
N ALA A 31 -5.13 -0.25 -0.10
CA ALA A 31 -5.97 0.06 -1.26
C ALA A 31 -5.25 -0.23 -2.58
N TYR A 32 -3.96 0.11 -2.69
CA TYR A 32 -3.13 -0.20 -3.85
C TYR A 32 -2.97 -1.71 -4.07
N PHE A 33 -2.80 -2.49 -2.99
CA PHE A 33 -2.77 -3.94 -3.08
C PHE A 33 -4.09 -4.50 -3.63
N PHE A 34 -5.24 -4.05 -3.13
CA PHE A 34 -6.54 -4.46 -3.70
C PHE A 34 -6.67 -4.06 -5.17
N PHE A 35 -6.21 -2.87 -5.54
CA PHE A 35 -6.17 -2.45 -6.94
C PHE A 35 -5.31 -3.40 -7.80
N SER A 36 -4.15 -3.84 -7.31
CA SER A 36 -3.30 -4.80 -8.03
C SER A 36 -4.01 -6.14 -8.28
N LEU A 37 -4.84 -6.62 -7.34
CA LEU A 37 -5.65 -7.84 -7.53
C LEU A 37 -6.74 -7.64 -8.60
N ILE A 38 -7.33 -6.45 -8.67
CA ILE A 38 -8.27 -6.10 -9.73
C ILE A 38 -7.55 -6.15 -11.09
N VAL A 39 -6.34 -5.59 -11.18
CA VAL A 39 -5.53 -5.65 -12.42
C VAL A 39 -5.25 -7.09 -12.84
N VAL A 40 -4.86 -7.97 -11.90
CA VAL A 40 -4.68 -9.41 -12.19
C VAL A 40 -5.93 -10.02 -12.80
N ARG A 41 -7.11 -9.73 -12.24
CA ARG A 41 -8.38 -10.21 -12.79
C ARG A 41 -8.64 -9.68 -14.19
N GLN A 42 -8.39 -8.40 -14.45
CA GLN A 42 -8.57 -7.79 -15.77
C GLN A 42 -7.64 -8.42 -16.81
N VAL A 43 -6.37 -8.61 -16.45
CA VAL A 43 -5.40 -9.28 -17.32
C VAL A 43 -5.82 -10.72 -17.61
N ASN A 44 -6.33 -11.45 -16.62
CA ASN A 44 -6.82 -12.81 -16.85
C ASN A 44 -8.00 -12.83 -17.83
N MET A 45 -9.01 -11.97 -17.65
CA MET A 45 -10.16 -11.89 -18.56
C MET A 45 -9.77 -11.43 -19.98
N MET A 46 -8.83 -10.49 -20.11
CA MET A 46 -8.34 -10.03 -21.42
C MET A 46 -7.59 -11.12 -22.17
N THR A 47 -6.77 -11.90 -21.46
CA THR A 47 -5.96 -12.97 -22.07
C THR A 47 -6.77 -14.22 -22.38
N GLU A 48 -7.95 -14.40 -21.79
CA GLU A 48 -8.93 -15.43 -22.20
C GLU A 48 -9.68 -15.03 -23.48
N THR A 49 -9.95 -13.74 -23.68
CA THR A 49 -10.72 -13.24 -24.83
C THR A 49 -9.84 -13.01 -26.06
N VAL A 50 -8.64 -12.47 -25.88
CA VAL A 50 -7.68 -12.21 -26.97
C VAL A 50 -6.50 -13.15 -26.80
N ILE A 51 -6.56 -14.28 -27.51
CA ILE A 51 -5.48 -15.27 -27.53
C ILE A 51 -4.30 -14.68 -28.29
N THR A 52 -3.27 -14.29 -27.54
CA THR A 52 -2.00 -13.81 -28.08
C THR A 52 -0.87 -14.65 -27.51
N GLU A 53 0.24 -14.77 -28.25
CA GLU A 53 1.45 -15.45 -27.78
C GLU A 53 2.00 -14.84 -26.47
N ALA A 54 1.74 -13.54 -26.26
CA ALA A 54 2.15 -12.82 -25.05
C ALA A 54 1.21 -13.02 -23.85
N GLY A 55 0.04 -13.63 -24.02
CA GLY A 55 -0.97 -13.79 -22.96
C GLY A 55 -0.45 -14.42 -21.66
N PRO A 56 0.29 -15.55 -21.72
CA PRO A 56 0.89 -16.16 -20.53
C PRO A 56 1.89 -15.24 -19.82
N ILE A 57 2.68 -14.47 -20.57
CA ILE A 57 3.67 -13.53 -20.03
C ILE A 57 2.96 -12.40 -19.28
N LEU A 58 1.91 -11.82 -19.87
CA LEU A 58 1.13 -10.75 -19.25
C LEU A 58 0.48 -11.21 -17.94
N ARG A 59 -0.03 -12.45 -17.87
CA ARG A 59 -0.54 -13.05 -16.63
C ARG A 59 0.55 -13.19 -15.57
N ALA A 60 1.73 -13.68 -15.94
CA ALA A 60 2.83 -13.83 -15.00
C ALA A 60 3.27 -12.47 -14.43
N LEU A 61 3.37 -11.45 -15.29
CA LEU A 61 3.73 -10.09 -14.87
C LEU A 61 2.68 -9.46 -13.96
N SER A 62 1.38 -9.68 -14.20
CA SER A 62 0.33 -9.14 -13.33
C SER A 62 0.35 -9.80 -11.95
N ILE A 63 0.58 -11.10 -11.88
CA ILE A 63 0.74 -11.83 -10.61
C ILE A 63 1.97 -11.33 -9.86
N LEU A 64 3.10 -11.16 -10.55
CA LEU A 64 4.32 -10.62 -9.95
C LEU A 64 4.10 -9.21 -9.40
N HIS A 65 3.41 -8.36 -10.17
CA HIS A 65 3.05 -7.00 -9.73
C HIS A 65 2.20 -7.00 -8.46
N ALA A 66 1.20 -7.88 -8.36
CA ALA A 66 0.40 -8.03 -7.14
C ALA A 66 1.24 -8.55 -5.96
N GLY A 67 2.18 -9.47 -6.22
CA GLY A 67 3.14 -9.93 -5.22
C GLY A 67 4.04 -8.80 -4.69
N VAL A 68 4.53 -7.93 -5.57
CA VAL A 68 5.32 -6.74 -5.19
C VAL A 68 4.47 -5.77 -4.36
N ALA A 69 3.20 -5.54 -4.73
CA ALA A 69 2.29 -4.68 -3.98
C ALA A 69 2.02 -5.22 -2.56
N LEU A 70 1.87 -6.54 -2.41
CA LEU A 70 1.76 -7.19 -1.11
C LEU A 70 3.04 -7.02 -0.29
N GLY A 71 4.20 -7.29 -0.89
CA GLY A 71 5.51 -7.13 -0.25
C GLY A 71 5.74 -5.71 0.24
N ALA A 72 5.42 -4.70 -0.59
CA ALA A 72 5.50 -3.30 -0.21
C ALA A 72 4.59 -2.96 0.98
N THR A 73 3.38 -3.52 1.02
CA THR A 73 2.44 -3.33 2.14
C THR A 73 3.02 -3.89 3.44
N VAL A 74 3.60 -5.10 3.41
CA VAL A 74 4.25 -5.71 4.58
C VAL A 74 5.47 -4.88 5.02
N LEU A 75 6.28 -4.41 4.08
CA LEU A 75 7.42 -3.54 4.37
C LEU A 75 6.97 -2.23 5.04
N PHE A 76 5.89 -1.61 4.58
CA PHE A 76 5.35 -0.41 5.23
C PHE A 76 4.82 -0.68 6.64
N ILE A 77 4.23 -1.84 6.90
CA ILE A 77 3.84 -2.22 8.27
C ILE A 77 5.08 -2.25 9.16
N GLY A 78 6.13 -2.97 8.74
CA GLY A 78 7.37 -3.07 9.51
C GLY A 78 8.11 -1.73 9.67
N PHE A 79 8.15 -0.90 8.62
CA PHE A 79 8.89 0.37 8.65
C PHE A 79 8.15 1.49 9.40
N LEU A 80 6.81 1.52 9.36
CA LEU A 80 6.02 2.59 9.99
C LEU A 80 5.69 2.29 11.47
N PHE A 81 5.58 1.01 11.83
CA PHE A 81 5.09 0.56 13.14
C PHE A 81 6.04 -0.37 13.90
N GLY A 82 7.10 -0.88 13.27
CA GLY A 82 8.19 -1.59 13.94
C GLY A 82 9.22 -0.63 14.51
#